data_AF-A0A022VTL9-F1
#
_entry.id   AF-A0A022VTL9-F1
#
_cell.length_a   1.000
_cell.length_b   1.000
_cell.length_c   1.000
_cell.angle_alpha   90.00
_cell.angle_beta   90.00
_cell.angle_gamma   90.00
#
_symmetry.space_group_name_H-M   'P 1'
#
loop_
_entity.id
_entity.type
_entity.pdbx_description
1 polymer ?
#
loop_
_entity_poly.entity_id
_entity_poly.type
_entity_poly.pdbx_seq_one_letter_code
_entity_poly.pdbx_strand_id
1 'polypeptide(L)'
;MIREHIMDNKRTIVDTEKQIEEENARLAALNGGATAARLTELEEKRAAALAAKEKLNEHKQGAEDLQKAVAEAEEAAGKKRGPIGMKKTEITDAENQLRTLMRDSRGQQDGFNERMPLLLRAIADERGFDQPPVGPLGQHVRLLQPKWSSVLENAFGTTLTSFVVTSKRDMNVLSGIMQRVNWWVEELYTNY
;
A
#
# COMPACT_ATOMS: atom_id res chain seq x y z
N MET A 1 -29.12 -57.02 97.29
CA MET A 1 -29.05 -55.56 97.04
C MET A 1 -27.75 -55.12 96.37
N ILE A 2 -26.61 -54.94 97.05
CA ILE A 2 -25.41 -54.32 96.40
C ILE A 2 -24.83 -55.15 95.22
N ARG A 3 -24.73 -56.48 95.36
CA ARG A 3 -24.22 -57.37 94.31
C ARG A 3 -25.10 -57.39 93.04
N GLU A 4 -26.38 -57.19 93.22
CA GLU A 4 -27.41 -57.24 92.19
C GLU A 4 -27.35 -55.95 91.35
N HIS A 5 -27.22 -54.80 92.00
CA HIS A 5 -26.96 -53.53 91.32
C HIS A 5 -25.64 -53.51 90.55
N ILE A 6 -24.58 -54.18 91.04
CA ILE A 6 -23.30 -54.29 90.31
C ILE A 6 -23.44 -55.16 89.06
N MET A 7 -24.22 -56.25 89.14
CA MET A 7 -24.48 -57.13 88.00
C MET A 7 -25.35 -56.43 86.95
N ASP A 8 -26.39 -55.71 87.38
CA ASP A 8 -27.25 -54.94 86.49
C ASP A 8 -26.49 -53.79 85.82
N ASN A 9 -25.64 -53.07 86.55
CA ASN A 9 -24.79 -52.03 85.97
C ASN A 9 -23.77 -52.58 84.98
N LYS A 10 -23.19 -53.76 85.25
CA LYS A 10 -22.30 -54.43 84.27
C LYS A 10 -23.06 -54.80 83.00
N ARG A 11 -24.29 -55.30 83.15
CA ARG A 11 -25.13 -55.65 82.02
C ARG A 11 -25.54 -54.43 81.20
N THR A 12 -25.92 -53.33 81.83
CA THR A 12 -26.25 -52.09 81.12
C THR A 12 -25.04 -51.48 80.43
N ILE A 13 -23.84 -51.56 81.00
CA ILE A 13 -22.61 -51.13 80.32
C ILE A 13 -22.38 -51.95 79.06
N VAL A 14 -22.45 -53.28 79.15
CA VAL A 14 -22.26 -54.18 77.99
C VAL A 14 -23.32 -53.93 76.91
N ASP A 15 -24.59 -53.76 77.31
CA ASP A 15 -25.67 -53.45 76.35
C ASP A 15 -25.49 -52.08 75.70
N THR A 16 -25.00 -51.08 76.45
CA THR A 16 -24.73 -49.72 75.92
C THR A 16 -23.52 -49.72 75.00
N GLU A 17 -22.45 -50.44 75.34
CA GLU A 17 -21.28 -50.62 74.49
C GLU A 17 -21.67 -51.27 73.16
N LYS A 18 -22.51 -52.31 73.20
CA LYS A 18 -23.02 -52.96 72.01
C LYS A 18 -23.86 -52.00 71.14
N GLN A 19 -24.71 -51.18 71.74
CA GLN A 19 -25.49 -50.15 71.02
C GLN A 19 -24.59 -49.09 70.39
N ILE A 20 -23.52 -48.67 71.07
CA ILE A 20 -22.54 -47.73 70.53
C ILE A 20 -21.81 -48.35 69.33
N GLU A 21 -21.45 -49.61 69.40
CA GLU A 21 -20.74 -50.32 68.34
C GLU A 21 -21.63 -50.53 67.11
N GLU A 22 -22.90 -50.92 67.31
CA GLU A 22 -23.90 -51.03 66.25
C GLU A 22 -24.17 -49.67 65.57
N GLU A 23 -24.30 -48.58 66.34
CA GLU A 23 -24.57 -47.27 65.77
C GLU A 23 -23.33 -46.68 65.08
N ASN A 24 -22.12 -46.94 65.58
CA ASN A 24 -20.88 -46.60 64.88
C ASN A 24 -20.72 -47.39 63.57
N ALA A 25 -21.04 -48.67 63.56
CA ALA A 25 -21.05 -49.48 62.33
C ALA A 25 -22.07 -48.96 61.32
N ARG A 26 -23.26 -48.56 61.79
CA ARG A 26 -24.30 -47.94 60.96
C ARG A 26 -23.85 -46.59 60.39
N LEU A 27 -23.22 -45.73 61.19
CA LEU A 27 -22.68 -44.44 60.75
C LEU A 27 -21.53 -44.60 59.75
N ALA A 28 -20.66 -45.59 59.94
CA ALA A 28 -19.59 -45.89 58.98
C ALA A 28 -20.16 -46.39 57.64
N ALA A 29 -21.18 -47.25 57.67
CA ALA A 29 -21.89 -47.69 56.47
C ALA A 29 -22.60 -46.52 55.75
N LEU A 30 -23.17 -45.57 56.50
CA LEU A 30 -23.87 -44.41 55.94
C LEU A 30 -22.89 -43.36 55.36
N ASN A 31 -21.78 -43.11 56.05
CA ASN A 31 -20.84 -42.03 55.72
C ASN A 31 -19.67 -42.46 54.83
N GLY A 32 -19.36 -43.75 54.74
CA GLY A 32 -18.25 -44.27 53.94
C GLY A 32 -18.40 -43.95 52.44
N GLY A 33 -19.61 -44.11 51.90
CA GLY A 33 -19.91 -43.77 50.51
C GLY A 33 -19.96 -42.26 50.24
N ALA A 34 -20.55 -41.49 51.17
CA ALA A 34 -20.65 -40.03 51.05
C ALA A 34 -19.28 -39.34 51.14
N THR A 35 -18.37 -39.86 51.97
CA THR A 35 -17.01 -39.32 52.12
C THR A 35 -16.15 -39.67 50.90
N ALA A 36 -16.25 -40.91 50.40
CA ALA A 36 -15.58 -41.32 49.17
C ALA A 36 -16.06 -40.49 47.96
N ALA A 37 -17.38 -40.29 47.81
CA ALA A 37 -17.94 -39.48 46.73
C ALA A 37 -17.50 -38.00 46.79
N ARG A 38 -17.40 -37.42 48.00
CA ARG A 38 -16.88 -36.06 48.18
C ARG A 38 -15.39 -35.96 47.85
N LEU A 39 -14.61 -37.00 48.15
CA LEU A 39 -13.18 -37.03 47.81
C LEU A 39 -12.97 -37.12 46.30
N THR A 40 -13.72 -37.98 45.61
CA THR A 40 -13.67 -38.08 44.15
C THR A 40 -14.12 -36.80 43.47
N GLU A 41 -15.20 -36.17 43.94
CA GLU A 41 -15.66 -34.89 43.41
C GLU A 41 -14.62 -33.78 43.63
N LEU A 42 -13.91 -33.80 44.77
CA LEU A 42 -12.84 -32.85 45.07
C LEU A 42 -11.61 -33.06 44.20
N GLU A 43 -11.23 -34.31 43.91
CA GLU A 43 -10.16 -34.63 42.97
C GLU A 43 -10.52 -34.24 41.53
N GLU A 44 -11.73 -34.54 41.07
CA GLU A 44 -12.22 -34.12 39.75
C GLU A 44 -12.22 -32.60 39.60
N LYS A 45 -12.74 -31.87 40.59
CA LYS A 45 -12.71 -30.39 40.58
C LYS A 45 -11.29 -29.84 40.61
N ARG A 46 -10.38 -30.47 41.35
CA ARG A 46 -8.96 -30.09 41.34
C ARG A 46 -8.31 -30.33 39.99
N ALA A 47 -8.53 -31.49 39.38
CA ALA A 47 -8.02 -31.82 38.05
C ALA A 47 -8.57 -30.85 36.99
N ALA A 48 -9.87 -30.54 37.05
CA ALA A 48 -10.50 -29.56 36.17
C ALA A 48 -9.92 -28.16 36.36
N ALA A 49 -9.68 -27.73 37.61
CA ALA A 49 -9.06 -26.44 37.89
C ALA A 49 -7.61 -26.36 37.38
N LEU A 50 -6.85 -27.45 37.47
CA LEU A 50 -5.48 -27.53 36.98
C LEU A 50 -5.43 -27.46 35.44
N ALA A 51 -6.29 -28.23 34.77
CA ALA A 51 -6.43 -28.18 33.30
C ALA A 51 -6.91 -26.80 32.81
N ALA A 52 -7.83 -26.15 33.53
CA ALA A 52 -8.27 -24.79 33.19
C ALA A 52 -7.13 -23.77 33.36
N LYS A 53 -6.29 -23.93 34.40
CA LYS A 53 -5.12 -23.07 34.63
C LYS A 53 -4.06 -23.25 33.54
N GLU A 54 -3.84 -24.48 33.07
CA GLU A 54 -2.91 -24.79 32.00
C GLU A 54 -3.35 -24.14 30.67
N LYS A 55 -4.62 -24.33 30.29
CA LYS A 55 -5.23 -23.64 29.13
C LYS A 55 -5.13 -22.13 29.24
N LEU A 56 -5.36 -21.57 30.42
CA LEU A 56 -5.25 -20.12 30.64
C LEU A 56 -3.80 -19.63 30.42
N ASN A 57 -2.81 -20.44 30.80
CA ASN A 57 -1.41 -20.11 30.58
C ASN A 57 -1.02 -20.21 29.10
N GLU A 58 -1.48 -21.25 28.41
CA GLU A 58 -1.32 -21.39 26.95
C GLU A 58 -1.93 -20.21 26.19
N HIS A 59 -3.17 -19.82 26.56
CA HIS A 59 -3.83 -18.66 25.95
C HIS A 59 -3.10 -17.35 26.25
N LYS A 60 -2.53 -17.18 27.44
CA LYS A 60 -1.71 -16.00 27.77
C LYS A 60 -0.44 -15.93 26.93
N GLN A 61 0.28 -17.04 26.81
CA GLN A 61 1.48 -17.11 25.96
C GLN A 61 1.13 -16.83 24.49
N GLY A 62 0.07 -17.46 23.98
CA GLY A 62 -0.41 -17.21 22.62
C GLY A 62 -0.84 -15.76 22.39
N ALA A 63 -1.44 -15.11 23.39
CA ALA A 63 -1.80 -13.69 23.30
C ALA A 63 -0.56 -12.80 23.25
N GLU A 64 0.47 -13.07 24.06
CA GLU A 64 1.73 -12.31 24.04
C GLU A 64 2.46 -12.45 22.71
N ASP A 65 2.50 -13.66 22.14
CA ASP A 65 3.13 -13.91 20.84
C ASP A 65 2.38 -13.23 19.70
N LEU A 66 1.04 -13.27 19.72
CA LEU A 66 0.20 -12.52 18.78
C LEU A 66 0.43 -11.01 18.90
N GLN A 67 0.57 -10.49 20.13
CA GLN A 67 0.80 -9.07 20.35
C GLN A 67 2.16 -8.61 19.80
N LYS A 68 3.21 -9.44 19.95
CA LYS A 68 4.52 -9.20 19.32
C LYS A 68 4.42 -9.23 17.79
N ALA A 69 3.73 -10.23 17.23
CA ALA A 69 3.56 -10.34 15.78
C ALA A 69 2.79 -9.14 15.18
N VAL A 70 1.78 -8.63 15.88
CA VAL A 70 1.06 -7.41 15.50
C VAL A 70 2.00 -6.20 15.52
N ALA A 71 2.78 -6.03 16.59
CA ALA A 71 3.72 -4.90 16.71
C ALA A 71 4.79 -4.94 15.59
N GLU A 72 5.35 -6.11 15.28
CA GLU A 72 6.31 -6.28 14.17
C GLU A 72 5.68 -5.97 12.81
N ALA A 73 4.44 -6.43 12.58
CA ALA A 73 3.70 -6.15 11.35
C ALA A 73 3.38 -4.67 11.20
N GLU A 74 3.00 -3.98 12.27
CA GLU A 74 2.76 -2.53 12.28
C GLU A 74 4.05 -1.75 12.01
N GLU A 75 5.17 -2.14 12.61
CA GLU A 75 6.46 -1.50 12.34
C GLU A 75 6.89 -1.69 10.88
N ALA A 76 6.74 -2.91 10.34
CA ALA A 76 7.02 -3.22 8.94
C ALA A 76 6.11 -2.43 7.98
N ALA A 77 4.84 -2.28 8.31
CA ALA A 77 3.90 -1.46 7.54
C ALA A 77 4.25 0.04 7.62
N GLY A 78 4.64 0.53 8.79
CA GLY A 78 5.11 1.90 9.01
C GLY A 78 6.34 2.23 8.16
N LYS A 79 7.35 1.33 8.14
CA LYS A 79 8.55 1.48 7.32
C LYS A 79 8.26 1.58 5.82
N LYS A 80 7.21 0.90 5.33
CA LYS A 80 6.80 0.95 3.92
C LYS A 80 5.97 2.20 3.56
N ARG A 81 5.24 2.78 4.51
CA ARG A 81 4.41 3.98 4.27
C ARG A 81 5.22 5.21 3.85
N GLY A 82 6.38 5.44 4.46
CA GLY A 82 7.26 6.58 4.12
C GLY A 82 7.69 6.58 2.64
N PRO A 83 8.34 5.50 2.15
CA PRO A 83 8.75 5.37 0.75
C PRO A 83 7.59 5.50 -0.25
N ILE A 84 6.41 4.95 0.08
CA ILE A 84 5.21 5.08 -0.78
C ILE A 84 4.78 6.54 -0.89
N GLY A 85 4.81 7.29 0.22
CA GLY A 85 4.52 8.72 0.22
C GLY A 85 5.47 9.51 -0.68
N MET A 86 6.79 9.25 -0.56
CA MET A 86 7.80 9.89 -1.39
C MET A 86 7.64 9.57 -2.88
N LYS A 87 7.36 8.31 -3.22
CA LYS A 87 7.11 7.93 -4.62
C LYS A 87 5.86 8.60 -5.18
N LYS A 88 4.81 8.77 -4.37
CA LYS A 88 3.59 9.47 -4.78
C LYS A 88 3.86 10.96 -5.05
N THR A 89 4.68 11.62 -4.24
CA THR A 89 5.06 13.02 -4.48
C THR A 89 5.92 13.13 -5.75
N GLU A 90 6.90 12.24 -5.93
CA GLU A 90 7.72 12.20 -7.17
C GLU A 90 6.86 12.05 -8.44
N ILE A 91 5.88 11.14 -8.42
CA ILE A 91 4.94 10.96 -9.53
C ILE A 91 4.15 12.25 -9.79
N THR A 92 3.63 12.87 -8.74
CA THR A 92 2.84 14.10 -8.87
C THR A 92 3.67 15.25 -9.43
N ASP A 93 4.93 15.37 -9.00
CA ASP A 93 5.86 16.38 -9.53
C ASP A 93 6.19 16.14 -10.99
N ALA A 94 6.45 14.87 -11.38
CA ALA A 94 6.70 14.50 -12.76
C ALA A 94 5.49 14.75 -13.67
N GLU A 95 4.26 14.45 -13.21
CA GLU A 95 3.03 14.74 -13.93
C GLU A 95 2.81 16.25 -14.12
N ASN A 96 3.10 17.05 -13.09
CA ASN A 96 3.01 18.51 -13.17
C ASN A 96 4.04 19.10 -14.15
N GLN A 97 5.27 18.57 -14.15
CA GLN A 97 6.30 18.94 -15.11
C GLN A 97 5.87 18.59 -16.54
N LEU A 98 5.38 17.37 -16.76
CA LEU A 98 4.88 16.94 -18.07
C LEU A 98 3.73 17.84 -18.56
N ARG A 99 2.77 18.16 -17.68
CA ARG A 99 1.65 19.05 -18.01
C ARG A 99 2.13 20.44 -18.39
N THR A 100 3.12 20.96 -17.68
CA THR A 100 3.73 22.27 -17.99
C THR A 100 4.39 22.26 -19.35
N LEU A 101 5.23 21.25 -19.62
CA LEU A 101 5.89 21.08 -20.93
C LEU A 101 4.90 20.95 -22.09
N MET A 102 3.81 20.17 -21.89
CA MET A 102 2.77 20.01 -22.91
C MET A 102 1.93 21.28 -23.13
N ARG A 103 1.82 22.16 -22.13
CA ARG A 103 1.13 23.45 -22.26
C ARG A 103 2.03 24.46 -22.99
N ASP A 104 3.30 24.54 -22.59
CA ASP A 104 4.29 25.42 -23.22
C ASP A 104 4.47 25.05 -24.70
N SER A 105 4.53 23.75 -25.02
CA SER A 105 4.65 23.29 -26.40
C SER A 105 3.42 23.64 -27.26
N ARG A 106 2.20 23.64 -26.69
CA ARG A 106 0.99 24.07 -27.42
C ARG A 106 0.95 25.58 -27.64
N GLY A 107 1.27 26.37 -26.61
CA GLY A 107 1.33 27.82 -26.75
C GLY A 107 2.41 28.30 -27.73
N GLN A 108 3.52 27.56 -27.88
CA GLN A 108 4.52 27.82 -28.92
C GLN A 108 4.03 27.44 -30.33
N GLN A 109 3.09 26.50 -30.47
CA GLN A 109 2.54 26.10 -31.76
C GLN A 109 1.43 27.01 -32.29
N ASP A 110 0.72 27.73 -31.40
CA ASP A 110 -0.36 28.66 -31.77
C ASP A 110 0.10 29.85 -32.65
N GLY A 111 1.41 30.15 -32.69
CA GLY A 111 1.98 31.21 -33.53
C GLY A 111 2.38 30.78 -34.95
N PHE A 112 2.21 29.50 -35.31
CA PHE A 112 2.56 29.00 -36.64
C PHE A 112 1.32 28.74 -37.50
N ASN A 113 1.51 28.70 -38.82
CA ASN A 113 0.48 28.37 -39.79
C ASN A 113 -0.17 27.00 -39.47
N GLU A 114 -1.48 26.87 -39.73
CA GLU A 114 -2.29 25.66 -39.50
C GLU A 114 -1.70 24.37 -40.11
N ARG A 115 -0.86 24.48 -41.14
CA ARG A 115 -0.16 23.34 -41.76
C ARG A 115 1.13 22.90 -41.05
N MET A 116 1.64 23.67 -40.07
CA MET A 116 2.88 23.36 -39.36
C MET A 116 2.83 22.00 -38.63
N PRO A 117 1.74 21.61 -37.92
CA PRO A 117 1.65 20.29 -37.32
C PRO A 117 1.71 19.16 -38.37
N LEU A 118 1.12 19.36 -39.55
CA LEU A 118 1.17 18.39 -40.65
C LEU A 118 2.59 18.23 -41.19
N LEU A 119 3.32 19.33 -41.36
CA LEU A 119 4.72 19.32 -41.78
C LEU A 119 5.61 18.61 -40.75
N LEU A 120 5.49 18.95 -39.46
CA LEU A 120 6.28 18.34 -38.38
C LEU A 120 6.06 16.83 -38.31
N ARG A 121 4.82 16.37 -38.49
CA ARG A 121 4.49 14.94 -38.56
C ARG A 121 5.14 14.28 -39.77
N ALA A 122 5.03 14.89 -40.95
CA ALA A 122 5.62 14.33 -42.17
C ALA A 122 7.16 14.28 -42.12
N ILE A 123 7.80 15.23 -41.42
CA ILE A 123 9.24 15.20 -41.14
C ILE A 123 9.59 14.06 -40.18
N ALA A 124 8.84 13.89 -39.09
CA ALA A 124 9.07 12.85 -38.10
C ALA A 124 8.88 11.42 -38.67
N ASP A 125 7.97 11.26 -39.62
CA ASP A 125 7.67 9.98 -40.27
C ASP A 125 8.66 9.63 -41.42
N GLU A 126 9.46 10.60 -41.89
CA GLU A 126 10.40 10.42 -43.01
C GLU A 126 11.70 9.71 -42.58
N ARG A 127 12.08 8.66 -43.30
CA ARG A 127 13.28 7.86 -43.02
C ARG A 127 14.46 8.20 -43.94
N GLY A 128 14.25 9.04 -44.95
CA GLY A 128 15.26 9.41 -45.94
C GLY A 128 16.33 10.39 -45.47
N PHE A 129 16.21 10.94 -44.25
CA PHE A 129 17.20 11.86 -43.69
C PHE A 129 18.44 11.14 -43.18
N ASP A 130 19.61 11.66 -43.50
CA ASP A 130 20.86 11.25 -42.84
C ASP A 130 20.91 11.86 -41.43
N GLN A 131 20.43 13.10 -41.28
CA GLN A 131 20.12 13.73 -39.99
C GLN A 131 18.81 14.51 -40.07
N PRO A 132 17.90 14.37 -39.08
CA PRO A 132 16.63 15.05 -39.11
C PRO A 132 16.82 16.58 -39.02
N PRO A 133 16.01 17.36 -39.76
CA PRO A 133 16.08 18.81 -39.72
C PRO A 133 15.72 19.35 -38.33
N VAL A 134 16.38 20.43 -37.91
CA VAL A 134 16.11 21.13 -36.65
C VAL A 134 15.24 22.37 -36.93
N GLY A 135 14.04 22.42 -36.37
CA GLY A 135 13.15 23.58 -36.51
C GLY A 135 11.71 23.29 -36.08
N PRO A 136 10.78 24.25 -36.29
CA PRO A 136 11.02 25.58 -36.85
C PRO A 136 11.84 26.48 -35.92
N LEU A 137 12.67 27.38 -36.47
CA LEU A 137 13.58 28.23 -35.67
C LEU A 137 12.86 29.01 -34.56
N GLY A 138 11.63 29.45 -34.80
CA GLY A 138 10.81 30.17 -33.82
C GLY A 138 10.53 29.38 -32.53
N GLN A 139 10.55 28.04 -32.57
CA GLN A 139 10.40 27.20 -31.37
C GLN A 139 11.61 27.36 -30.42
N HIS A 140 12.76 27.73 -30.96
CA HIS A 140 14.01 27.94 -30.22
C HIS A 140 14.23 29.41 -29.79
N VAL A 141 13.33 30.31 -30.17
CA VAL A 141 13.39 31.74 -29.82
C VAL A 141 12.36 32.03 -28.73
N ARG A 142 12.79 32.69 -27.64
CA ARG A 142 11.90 33.11 -26.55
C ARG A 142 11.78 34.63 -26.51
N LEU A 143 10.55 35.13 -26.60
CA LEU A 143 10.26 36.54 -26.46
C LEU A 143 10.12 36.93 -24.98
N LEU A 144 10.97 37.84 -24.51
CA LEU A 144 10.99 38.28 -23.11
C LEU A 144 9.81 39.21 -22.75
N GLN A 145 9.31 39.98 -23.72
CA GLN A 145 8.20 40.91 -23.51
C GLN A 145 7.21 40.80 -24.69
N PRO A 146 5.95 40.38 -24.46
CA PRO A 146 4.97 40.13 -25.52
C PRO A 146 4.71 41.30 -26.48
N LYS A 147 4.91 42.55 -26.04
CA LYS A 147 4.71 43.75 -26.86
C LYS A 147 5.61 43.83 -28.11
N TRP A 148 6.66 43.01 -28.18
CA TRP A 148 7.58 42.96 -29.33
C TRP A 148 7.26 41.83 -30.32
N SER A 149 6.16 41.10 -30.15
CA SER A 149 5.82 39.96 -31.02
C SER A 149 5.70 40.39 -32.48
N SER A 150 4.92 41.44 -32.76
CA SER A 150 4.72 41.96 -34.12
C SER A 150 6.00 42.49 -34.75
N VAL A 151 6.90 43.06 -33.95
CA VAL A 151 8.21 43.55 -34.42
C VAL A 151 9.13 42.39 -34.78
N LEU A 152 9.13 41.31 -33.99
CA LEU A 152 9.90 40.10 -34.29
C LEU A 152 9.36 39.39 -35.52
N GLU A 153 8.05 39.25 -35.65
CA GLU A 153 7.41 38.64 -36.83
C GLU A 153 7.77 39.42 -38.10
N ASN A 154 7.69 40.75 -38.06
CA ASN A 154 8.06 41.59 -39.21
C ASN A 154 9.57 41.58 -39.51
N ALA A 155 10.42 41.54 -38.48
CA ALA A 155 11.87 41.59 -38.67
C ALA A 155 12.45 40.26 -39.17
N PHE A 156 11.94 39.13 -38.67
CA PHE A 156 12.44 37.80 -39.05
C PHE A 156 11.63 37.15 -40.17
N GLY A 157 10.39 37.62 -40.41
CA GLY A 157 9.52 37.12 -41.47
C GLY A 157 9.43 35.60 -41.47
N THR A 158 9.78 35.02 -42.61
CA THR A 158 9.70 33.57 -42.88
C THR A 158 10.87 32.79 -42.25
N THR A 159 11.86 33.47 -41.67
CA THR A 159 13.00 32.84 -41.01
C THR A 159 12.57 32.07 -39.76
N LEU A 160 11.58 32.56 -39.01
CA LEU A 160 11.06 31.88 -37.81
C LEU A 160 10.38 30.55 -38.14
N THR A 161 9.90 30.38 -39.37
CA THR A 161 9.26 29.13 -39.83
C THR A 161 10.23 28.20 -40.57
N SER A 162 11.51 28.60 -40.68
CA SER A 162 12.55 27.84 -41.38
C SER A 162 13.15 26.71 -40.53
N PHE A 163 13.79 25.76 -41.20
CA PHE A 163 14.44 24.59 -40.63
C PHE A 163 15.91 24.55 -41.03
N VAL A 164 16.77 24.09 -40.12
CA VAL A 164 18.20 23.90 -40.35
C VAL A 164 18.45 22.44 -40.71
N VAL A 165 19.16 22.22 -41.82
CA VAL A 165 19.60 20.90 -42.30
C VAL A 165 21.12 20.86 -42.38
N THR A 166 21.71 19.68 -42.24
CA THR A 166 23.17 19.51 -42.20
C THR A 166 23.77 19.08 -43.54
N SER A 167 22.95 18.71 -44.53
CA SER A 167 23.42 18.32 -45.86
C SER A 167 22.48 18.79 -46.99
N LYS A 168 23.02 18.88 -48.22
CA LYS A 168 22.22 19.17 -49.42
C LYS A 168 21.19 18.07 -49.71
N ARG A 169 21.50 16.83 -49.34
CA ARG A 169 20.58 15.70 -49.48
C ARG A 169 19.37 15.86 -48.57
N ASP A 170 19.60 16.15 -47.29
CA ASP A 170 18.52 16.40 -46.32
C ASP A 170 17.70 17.63 -46.73
N MET A 171 18.34 18.65 -47.29
CA MET A 171 17.64 19.80 -47.88
C MET A 171 16.65 19.38 -48.97
N ASN A 172 17.05 18.47 -49.87
CA ASN A 172 16.19 17.97 -50.94
C ASN A 172 15.06 17.09 -50.40
N VAL A 173 15.33 16.23 -49.40
CA VAL A 173 14.32 15.41 -48.73
C VAL A 173 13.27 16.29 -48.07
N LEU A 174 13.72 17.27 -47.28
CA LEU A 174 12.84 18.23 -46.61
C LEU A 174 12.01 19.04 -47.62
N SER A 175 12.64 19.53 -48.70
CA SER A 175 11.92 20.24 -49.76
C SER A 175 10.83 19.36 -50.38
N GLY A 176 11.13 18.09 -50.66
CA GLY A 176 10.14 17.13 -51.14
C GLY A 176 8.97 16.92 -50.18
N ILE A 177 9.23 16.84 -48.86
CA ILE A 177 8.17 16.78 -47.85
C ILE A 177 7.31 18.05 -47.87
N MET A 178 7.94 19.23 -47.85
CA MET A 178 7.26 20.52 -47.87
C MET A 178 6.33 20.64 -49.08
N GLN A 179 6.76 20.20 -50.26
CA GLN A 179 5.91 20.16 -51.45
C GLN A 179 4.70 19.22 -51.28
N ARG A 180 4.90 18.01 -50.74
CA ARG A 180 3.82 17.03 -50.52
C ARG A 180 2.75 17.53 -49.55
N VAL A 181 3.14 18.27 -48.51
CA VAL A 181 2.21 18.81 -47.51
C VAL A 181 1.70 20.22 -47.87
N ASN A 182 2.00 20.70 -49.08
CA ASN A 182 1.64 22.04 -49.56
C ASN A 182 2.13 23.17 -48.62
N TRP A 183 3.34 23.00 -48.09
CA TRP A 183 4.05 23.99 -47.30
C TRP A 183 4.88 24.86 -48.23
N TRP A 184 4.27 25.96 -48.70
CA TRP A 184 4.94 27.00 -49.45
C TRP A 184 4.86 28.29 -48.65
N VAL A 185 6.03 28.86 -48.36
CA VAL A 185 6.13 30.26 -47.99
C VAL A 185 5.93 31.06 -49.27
N GLU A 186 4.95 31.96 -49.28
CA GLU A 186 4.41 32.63 -50.48
C GLU A 186 5.37 33.63 -51.16
N GLU A 187 6.64 33.76 -50.74
CA GLU A 187 7.53 34.83 -51.25
C GLU A 187 8.99 34.42 -51.44
N LEU A 188 9.29 33.53 -52.39
CA LEU A 188 10.66 33.40 -52.92
C LEU A 188 10.74 33.33 -54.47
N TYR A 189 9.80 33.99 -55.15
CA TYR A 189 9.94 34.31 -56.58
C TYR A 189 9.62 35.80 -56.82
N THR A 190 10.47 36.68 -56.31
CA THR A 190 10.65 37.98 -56.96
C THR A 190 11.76 37.79 -58.00
N ASN A 191 11.34 37.71 -59.26
CA ASN A 191 12.22 37.71 -60.42
C ASN A 191 13.21 38.90 -60.33
N TYR A 192 14.48 38.64 -60.59
CA TYR A 192 15.39 39.65 -61.14
C TYR A 192 15.02 39.91 -62.60
#